data_AF-A0A934TZG1-F1
#
_entry.id   AF-A0A934TZG1-F1
#
_cell.length_a   1.000
_cell.length_b   1.000
_cell.length_c   1.000
_cell.angle_alpha   90.00
_cell.angle_beta   90.00
_cell.angle_gamma   90.00
#
_symmetry.space_group_name_H-M   'P 1'
#
loop_
_entity.id
_entity.type
_entity.pdbx_description
1 polymer ?
#
loop_
_entity_poly.entity_id
_entity_poly.type
_entity_poly.pdbx_seq_one_letter_code
_entity_poly.pdbx_strand_id
1 'polypeptide(L)'
;MKRLLALLLAGILTASALSACSYLPKKGKSTSPTDAPLPTYVPSSKSSKSEKAKDDEKQDPDVASSNARNKEVKNDSSTAVISDYIKDAKESVIILPGGGEKRCAIPEVLLSSSDAKAANSEIIKTYGTYFDDPEKYNYVSELYYEAYLYDKFLSVYVKEKVDGGNTTGLCYCFDITDGSELSAEKLCSMTNHDYNTAISTLKTNLTSYYDGKYSNLKDNDEMRSKTLEDSNIKASKMFFNDSHELTAMVQIYAAVGGGHWVEIIPAE
;
A
#
# COMPACT_ATOMS: atom_id res chain seq x y z
N MET A 1 -8.19 59.07 11.40
CA MET A 1 -8.87 58.53 12.61
C MET A 1 -10.33 58.95 12.61
N LYS A 2 -11.25 58.04 12.25
CA LYS A 2 -12.67 57.97 12.65
C LYS A 2 -13.44 56.98 11.74
N ARG A 3 -13.92 55.91 12.38
CA ARG A 3 -15.25 55.26 12.28
C ARG A 3 -15.71 54.58 10.97
N LEU A 4 -15.93 53.26 11.07
CA LEU A 4 -17.01 52.42 10.49
C LEU A 4 -16.61 50.96 10.82
N LEU A 5 -16.96 50.32 11.94
CA LEU A 5 -18.25 49.87 12.48
C LEU A 5 -19.21 49.18 11.48
N ALA A 6 -19.29 47.85 11.64
CA ALA A 6 -20.47 46.98 11.61
C ALA A 6 -21.19 46.66 10.28
N LEU A 7 -21.19 45.36 9.92
CA LEU A 7 -22.31 44.58 9.36
C LEU A 7 -21.92 43.08 9.46
N LEU A 8 -22.51 42.29 10.39
CA LEU A 8 -23.69 41.42 10.20
C LEU A 8 -23.48 40.39 9.07
N LEU A 9 -23.27 39.08 9.29
CA LEU A 9 -23.98 38.06 10.07
C LEU A 9 -25.41 37.79 9.57
N ALA A 10 -25.49 36.93 8.55
CA ALA A 10 -26.64 36.11 8.10
C ALA A 10 -26.06 35.11 7.09
N GLY A 11 -26.33 33.81 7.05
CA GLY A 11 -27.28 32.95 7.73
C GLY A 11 -27.56 31.78 6.77
N ILE A 12 -27.20 30.55 7.13
CA ILE A 12 -27.78 29.34 6.53
C ILE A 12 -27.94 28.30 7.63
N LEU A 13 -29.14 28.33 8.22
CA LEU A 13 -29.76 27.20 8.91
C LEU A 13 -30.52 26.42 7.83
N THR A 14 -30.11 25.18 7.55
CA THR A 14 -31.02 24.19 6.96
C THR A 14 -30.94 22.92 7.80
N ALA A 15 -31.88 22.83 8.73
CA ALA A 15 -32.29 21.59 9.35
C ALA A 15 -33.09 20.78 8.32
N SER A 16 -32.71 19.53 8.10
CA SER A 16 -33.56 18.54 7.44
C SER A 16 -33.95 17.51 8.49
N ALA A 17 -35.19 17.64 8.96
CA ALA A 17 -35.80 16.75 9.91
C ALA A 17 -36.05 15.36 9.32
N LEU A 18 -35.85 14.37 10.17
CA LEU A 18 -36.35 13.00 10.08
C LEU A 18 -37.86 12.97 9.77
N SER A 19 -38.27 12.06 8.90
CA SER A 19 -39.59 11.45 8.95
C SER A 19 -39.49 9.96 8.64
N ALA A 20 -40.33 9.20 9.34
CA ALA A 20 -40.13 7.81 9.71
C ALA A 20 -40.98 6.81 8.90
N CYS A 21 -40.58 5.54 9.01
CA CYS A 21 -41.38 4.31 9.06
C CYS A 21 -42.28 3.90 7.88
N SER A 22 -41.97 2.73 7.33
CA SER A 22 -42.81 1.54 7.04
C SER A 22 -42.12 0.75 5.91
N TYR A 23 -42.11 -0.57 5.75
CA TYR A 23 -42.83 -1.72 6.30
C TYR A 23 -42.03 -2.98 5.86
N LEU A 24 -41.94 -4.03 6.69
CA LEU A 24 -41.37 -5.34 6.30
C LEU A 24 -42.42 -6.21 5.60
N PRO A 25 -42.00 -7.14 4.72
CA PRO A 25 -42.51 -8.50 4.84
C PRO A 25 -41.43 -9.60 4.81
N LYS A 26 -41.82 -10.75 5.38
CA LYS A 26 -41.07 -11.97 5.73
C LYS A 26 -40.72 -12.89 4.54
N LYS A 27 -39.52 -13.48 4.66
CA LYS A 27 -39.08 -14.87 4.35
C LYS A 27 -39.12 -15.39 2.89
N GLY A 28 -37.92 -15.64 2.37
CA GLY A 28 -37.59 -16.78 1.51
C GLY A 28 -36.28 -17.43 2.01
N LYS A 29 -36.27 -18.76 2.18
CA LYS A 29 -35.14 -19.56 2.66
C LYS A 29 -33.95 -19.47 1.68
N SER A 30 -32.78 -19.08 2.17
CA SER A 30 -31.49 -19.22 1.48
C SER A 30 -30.86 -20.55 1.87
N THR A 31 -30.52 -21.37 0.87
CA THR A 31 -29.60 -22.50 0.98
C THR A 31 -28.22 -22.01 0.53
N SER A 32 -27.28 -21.88 1.47
CA SER A 32 -25.88 -21.57 1.21
C SER A 32 -25.17 -22.73 0.50
N PRO A 33 -24.20 -22.47 -0.40
CA PRO A 33 -23.15 -23.41 -0.71
C PRO A 33 -21.90 -23.10 0.12
N THR A 34 -21.56 -24.12 0.91
CA THR A 34 -20.35 -24.52 1.61
C THR A 34 -19.00 -23.96 1.13
N ASP A 35 -18.24 -23.52 2.14
CA ASP A 35 -16.78 -23.51 2.34
C ASP A 35 -15.89 -24.04 1.21
N ALA A 36 -15.07 -23.15 0.65
CA ALA A 36 -13.78 -23.50 0.07
C ALA A 36 -12.68 -23.18 1.11
N PRO A 37 -11.76 -24.10 1.42
CA PRO A 37 -10.74 -23.89 2.44
C PRO A 37 -9.71 -22.86 1.98
N LEU A 38 -9.41 -21.89 2.85
CA LEU A 38 -8.30 -20.96 2.68
C LEU A 38 -6.95 -21.68 2.89
N PRO A 39 -5.94 -21.45 2.05
CA PRO A 39 -4.61 -22.01 2.25
C PRO A 39 -3.92 -21.36 3.46
N THR A 40 -3.42 -22.20 4.35
CA THR A 40 -2.61 -21.82 5.52
C THR A 40 -1.23 -21.34 5.07
N TYR A 41 -0.89 -20.08 5.35
CA TYR A 41 0.49 -19.60 5.25
C TYR A 41 1.13 -19.59 6.64
N VAL A 42 2.28 -20.28 6.73
CA VAL A 42 3.15 -20.30 7.90
C VAL A 42 4.11 -19.12 7.79
N PRO A 43 4.15 -18.18 8.76
CA PRO A 43 5.22 -17.20 8.82
C PRO A 43 6.43 -17.87 9.46
N SER A 44 7.54 -18.00 8.73
CA SER A 44 8.82 -18.42 9.31
C SER A 44 9.80 -17.27 9.29
N SER A 45 9.98 -16.65 10.46
CA SER A 45 11.12 -15.80 10.76
C SER A 45 12.14 -16.56 11.63
N LYS A 46 13.42 -16.32 11.32
CA LYS A 46 14.65 -16.50 12.14
C LYS A 46 15.31 -17.89 12.31
N SER A 47 16.50 -17.95 11.69
CA SER A 47 17.84 -17.90 12.36
C SER A 47 18.61 -19.19 12.66
N SER A 48 19.93 -19.08 12.37
CA SER A 48 21.10 -19.86 12.81
C SER A 48 21.31 -21.19 12.08
N LYS A 49 22.53 -21.62 11.71
CA LYS A 49 23.85 -21.37 12.29
C LYS A 49 24.94 -21.75 11.26
N SER A 50 26.00 -20.94 11.21
CA SER A 50 27.27 -21.25 10.53
C SER A 50 28.10 -22.21 11.40
N GLU A 51 28.66 -23.26 10.80
CA GLU A 51 29.82 -23.98 11.33
C GLU A 51 30.96 -23.92 10.32
N LYS A 52 32.07 -23.31 10.75
CA LYS A 52 33.38 -23.35 10.09
C LYS A 52 34.13 -24.59 10.57
N ALA A 53 34.65 -25.39 9.64
CA ALA A 53 35.77 -26.29 9.89
C ALA A 53 37.10 -25.59 9.52
N LYS A 54 38.09 -25.73 10.40
CA LYS A 54 39.51 -25.45 10.15
C LYS A 54 40.18 -26.74 9.66
N ASP A 55 41.19 -26.61 8.81
CA ASP A 55 42.42 -27.42 8.85
C ASP A 55 43.51 -26.72 7.98
N ASP A 56 44.57 -26.27 8.67
CA ASP A 56 46.02 -26.50 8.47
C ASP A 56 46.53 -26.92 7.06
N GLU A 57 47.72 -26.60 6.55
CA GLU A 57 48.91 -25.79 6.88
C GLU A 57 49.90 -26.07 5.71
N LYS A 58 50.69 -25.08 5.22
CA LYS A 58 52.15 -25.20 4.88
C LYS A 58 52.69 -24.14 3.89
N GLN A 59 53.67 -23.38 4.41
CA GLN A 59 55.00 -23.03 3.89
C GLN A 59 55.22 -22.17 2.61
N ASP A 60 55.84 -21.01 2.89
CA ASP A 60 56.67 -20.01 2.16
C ASP A 60 57.78 -20.52 1.19
N PRO A 61 58.58 -19.68 0.45
CA PRO A 61 58.63 -18.19 0.39
C PRO A 61 58.84 -17.52 -1.01
N ASP A 62 58.81 -16.18 -0.98
CA ASP A 62 59.58 -15.17 -1.78
C ASP A 62 59.50 -15.13 -3.32
N VAL A 63 58.86 -14.08 -3.87
CA VAL A 63 59.44 -13.20 -4.92
C VAL A 63 58.90 -11.77 -4.79
N ALA A 64 59.82 -10.80 -4.82
CA ALA A 64 59.63 -9.37 -4.69
C ALA A 64 58.96 -8.67 -5.90
N SER A 65 58.53 -7.43 -5.64
CA SER A 65 58.47 -6.28 -6.57
C SER A 65 57.08 -5.89 -7.13
N SER A 66 56.47 -4.86 -6.55
CA SER A 66 56.49 -3.49 -7.12
C SER A 66 55.30 -2.64 -6.64
N ASN A 67 55.57 -1.36 -6.44
CA ASN A 67 54.66 -0.33 -5.95
C ASN A 67 53.37 -0.19 -6.78
N ALA A 68 52.22 -0.25 -6.11
CA ALA A 68 51.01 0.43 -6.56
C ALA A 68 50.31 1.08 -5.36
N ARG A 69 50.21 2.42 -5.40
CA ARG A 69 49.34 3.21 -4.54
C ARG A 69 47.91 2.70 -4.67
N ASN A 70 47.43 1.92 -3.70
CA ASN A 70 46.02 1.68 -3.53
C ASN A 70 45.49 2.63 -2.46
N LYS A 71 44.78 3.65 -2.93
CA LYS A 71 43.88 4.45 -2.13
C LYS A 71 42.86 3.47 -1.56
N GLU A 72 42.86 3.26 -0.24
CA GLU A 72 41.77 2.58 0.45
C GLU A 72 40.50 3.40 0.20
N VAL A 73 39.80 3.07 -0.88
CA VAL A 73 38.38 3.31 -0.98
C VAL A 73 37.78 2.34 0.03
N LYS A 74 37.38 2.87 1.19
CA LYS A 74 36.45 2.20 2.07
C LYS A 74 35.19 1.93 1.26
N ASN A 75 35.13 0.75 0.64
CA ASN A 75 33.89 0.14 0.24
C ASN A 75 33.19 -0.27 1.54
N ASP A 76 32.54 0.69 2.19
CA ASP A 76 31.46 0.41 3.12
C ASP A 76 30.28 -0.12 2.28
N SER A 77 30.44 -1.34 1.75
CA SER A 77 29.36 -2.13 1.19
C SER A 77 28.56 -2.69 2.36
N SER A 78 27.87 -1.79 3.06
CA SER A 78 26.76 -2.16 3.91
C SER A 78 25.62 -2.55 2.95
N THR A 79 25.31 -3.84 2.84
CA THR A 79 24.08 -4.28 2.19
C THR A 79 22.93 -3.73 3.01
N ALA A 80 22.30 -2.67 2.52
CA ALA A 80 21.21 -2.03 3.25
C ALA A 80 20.07 -3.04 3.45
N VAL A 81 19.46 -3.03 4.63
CA VAL A 81 18.32 -3.89 4.96
C VAL A 81 17.06 -3.05 5.12
N ILE A 82 15.89 -3.63 4.85
CA ILE A 82 14.60 -2.92 4.90
C ILE A 82 14.41 -2.16 6.23
N SER A 83 14.84 -2.75 7.36
CA SER A 83 14.73 -2.14 8.69
C SER A 83 15.54 -0.86 8.88
N ASP A 84 16.50 -0.57 8.00
CA ASP A 84 17.24 0.70 8.01
C ASP A 84 16.36 1.87 7.53
N TYR A 85 15.30 1.57 6.77
CA TYR A 85 14.46 2.56 6.11
C TYR A 85 12.99 2.54 6.51
N ILE A 86 12.53 1.49 7.18
CA ILE A 86 11.14 1.39 7.62
C ILE A 86 11.04 0.71 8.98
N LYS A 87 10.11 1.17 9.80
CA LYS A 87 9.73 0.55 11.07
C LYS A 87 8.23 0.75 11.31
N ASP A 88 7.67 0.08 12.32
CA ASP A 88 6.32 0.35 12.78
C ASP A 88 6.24 1.75 13.43
N ALA A 89 5.38 2.62 12.90
CA ALA A 89 5.03 3.90 13.53
C ALA A 89 4.06 3.70 14.70
N LYS A 90 3.05 2.85 14.48
CA LYS A 90 2.09 2.39 15.48
C LYS A 90 1.77 0.92 15.20
N GLU A 91 1.71 0.11 16.24
CA GLU A 91 1.22 -1.26 16.22
C GLU A 91 0.19 -1.43 17.36
N SER A 92 -0.88 -2.17 17.11
CA SER A 92 -1.85 -2.54 18.15
C SER A 92 -2.47 -3.89 17.85
N VAL A 93 -2.81 -4.62 18.92
CA VAL A 93 -3.65 -5.81 18.87
C VAL A 93 -5.01 -5.44 19.46
N ILE A 94 -6.04 -5.44 18.62
CA ILE A 94 -7.42 -5.17 19.00
C ILE A 94 -8.10 -6.51 19.24
N ILE A 95 -8.60 -6.72 20.46
CA ILE A 95 -9.38 -7.92 20.80
C ILE A 95 -10.85 -7.65 20.46
N LEU A 96 -11.40 -8.46 19.55
CA LEU A 96 -12.79 -8.35 19.11
C LEU A 96 -13.75 -8.98 20.13
N PRO A 97 -15.01 -8.50 20.20
CA PRO A 97 -16.06 -9.20 20.94
C PRO A 97 -16.21 -10.64 20.42
N GLY A 98 -15.93 -11.63 21.28
CA GLY A 98 -15.88 -13.04 20.89
C GLY A 98 -14.47 -13.66 20.89
N GLY A 99 -13.42 -12.88 21.21
CA GLY A 99 -12.08 -13.38 21.48
C GLY A 99 -11.15 -13.50 20.27
N GLY A 100 -11.55 -13.00 19.10
CA GLY A 100 -10.67 -12.86 17.94
C GLY A 100 -9.67 -11.73 18.14
N GLU A 101 -8.47 -11.86 17.59
CA GLU A 101 -7.45 -10.79 17.60
C GLU A 101 -7.33 -10.17 16.20
N LYS A 102 -7.29 -8.84 16.15
CA LYS A 102 -6.97 -8.06 14.96
C LYS A 102 -5.66 -7.33 15.18
N ARG A 103 -4.67 -7.56 14.33
CA ARG A 103 -3.40 -6.82 14.35
C ARG A 103 -3.48 -5.66 13.38
N CYS A 104 -3.15 -4.47 13.87
CA CYS A 104 -3.06 -3.25 13.10
C CYS A 104 -1.62 -2.72 13.17
N ALA A 105 -1.00 -2.44 12.04
CA ALA A 105 0.30 -1.81 11.95
C ALA A 105 0.34 -0.79 10.81
N ILE A 106 0.99 0.34 11.03
CA ILE A 106 1.29 1.34 9.99
C ILE A 106 2.78 1.70 10.01
N PRO A 107 3.39 1.94 8.85
CA PRO A 107 4.83 2.17 8.77
C PRO A 107 5.23 3.63 9.05
N GLU A 108 6.48 3.82 9.43
CA GLU A 108 7.23 5.07 9.32
C GLU A 108 8.40 4.86 8.35
N VAL A 109 8.43 5.65 7.27
CA VAL A 109 9.59 5.75 6.36
C VAL A 109 10.66 6.62 7.01
N LEU A 110 11.86 6.07 7.21
CA LEU A 110 12.95 6.69 7.98
C LEU A 110 13.88 7.58 7.14
N LEU A 111 13.58 7.76 5.86
CA LEU A 111 14.30 8.69 4.99
C LEU A 111 14.06 10.13 5.46
N SER A 112 15.11 10.96 5.49
CA SER A 112 15.03 12.34 6.00
C SER A 112 14.40 13.36 5.05
N SER A 113 14.02 12.93 3.84
CA SER A 113 13.51 13.76 2.74
C SER A 113 12.16 14.40 3.04
N SER A 114 11.79 15.41 2.26
CA SER A 114 10.44 16.00 2.29
C SER A 114 9.37 14.99 1.91
N ASP A 115 9.66 14.13 0.94
CA ASP A 115 8.69 13.21 0.35
C ASP A 115 8.35 12.10 1.34
N ALA A 116 9.35 11.55 2.03
CA ALA A 116 9.14 10.58 3.10
C ALA A 116 8.33 11.19 4.26
N LYS A 117 8.59 12.46 4.63
CA LYS A 117 7.79 13.16 5.65
C LYS A 117 6.35 13.39 5.19
N ALA A 118 6.13 13.69 3.91
CA ALA A 118 4.80 13.84 3.33
C ALA A 118 4.03 12.51 3.36
N ALA A 119 4.66 11.42 2.93
CA ALA A 119 4.10 10.08 2.98
C ALA A 119 3.76 9.65 4.42
N ASN A 120 4.69 9.82 5.36
CA ASN A 120 4.43 9.54 6.79
C ASN A 120 3.24 10.35 7.32
N SER A 121 3.15 11.63 6.94
CA SER A 121 2.03 12.48 7.34
C SER A 121 0.71 12.01 6.75
N GLU A 122 0.68 11.57 5.49
CA GLU A 122 -0.50 11.01 4.84
C GLU A 122 -0.93 9.68 5.45
N ILE A 123 0.01 8.77 5.72
CA ILE A 123 -0.25 7.49 6.39
C ILE A 123 -0.87 7.74 7.77
N ILE A 124 -0.27 8.62 8.58
CA ILE A 124 -0.78 8.95 9.91
C ILE A 124 -2.14 9.65 9.83
N LYS A 125 -2.34 10.54 8.87
CA LYS A 125 -3.63 11.22 8.68
C LYS A 125 -4.73 10.22 8.27
N THR A 126 -4.40 9.23 7.44
CA THR A 126 -5.37 8.28 6.89
C THR A 126 -5.72 7.18 7.90
N TYR A 127 -4.71 6.63 8.57
CA TYR A 127 -4.86 5.44 9.41
C TYR A 127 -4.62 5.67 10.90
N GLY A 128 -4.05 6.83 11.29
CA GLY A 128 -3.65 7.09 12.67
C GLY A 128 -4.79 7.04 13.67
N THR A 129 -6.01 7.39 13.25
CA THR A 129 -7.23 7.37 14.07
C THR A 129 -7.72 5.96 14.40
N TYR A 130 -7.24 4.92 13.70
CA TYR A 130 -7.63 3.53 13.94
C TYR A 130 -7.13 3.06 15.30
N PHE A 131 -5.99 3.63 15.72
CA PHE A 131 -5.34 3.35 16.99
C PHE A 131 -5.91 4.19 18.13
N ASP A 132 -6.51 5.33 17.80
CA ASP A 132 -7.06 6.27 18.78
C ASP A 132 -8.53 5.94 19.12
N ASP A 133 -9.29 5.38 18.17
CA ASP A 133 -10.70 5.00 18.33
C ASP A 133 -11.05 3.70 17.56
N PRO A 134 -10.63 2.52 18.05
CA PRO A 134 -10.78 1.26 17.33
C PRO A 134 -12.24 0.82 17.14
N GLU A 135 -13.17 1.24 18.01
CA GLU A 135 -14.59 0.88 17.93
C GLU A 135 -15.27 1.48 16.69
N LYS A 136 -14.88 2.71 16.31
CA LYS A 136 -15.35 3.36 15.10
C LYS A 136 -14.93 2.64 13.81
N TYR A 137 -13.82 1.91 13.85
CA TYR A 137 -13.23 1.19 12.72
C TYR A 137 -13.37 -0.33 12.86
N ASN A 138 -14.43 -0.78 13.53
CA ASN A 138 -14.71 -2.20 13.75
C ASN A 138 -14.99 -2.99 12.46
N TYR A 139 -15.38 -2.31 11.38
CA TYR A 139 -15.60 -2.89 10.04
C TYR A 139 -14.30 -3.20 9.28
N VAL A 140 -13.16 -2.75 9.80
CA VAL A 140 -11.84 -3.05 9.24
C VAL A 140 -11.41 -4.38 9.84
N SER A 141 -11.08 -5.36 9.00
CA SER A 141 -10.62 -6.67 9.45
C SER A 141 -9.11 -6.70 9.66
N GLU A 142 -8.33 -6.05 8.80
CA GLU A 142 -6.86 -6.03 8.87
C GLU A 142 -6.32 -4.66 8.44
N LEU A 143 -5.24 -4.20 9.08
CA LEU A 143 -4.46 -3.05 8.65
C LEU A 143 -2.98 -3.40 8.83
N TYR A 144 -2.25 -3.52 7.74
CA TYR A 144 -0.83 -3.86 7.77
C TYR A 144 -0.11 -3.19 6.62
N TYR A 145 1.20 -3.33 6.56
CA TYR A 145 1.98 -2.90 5.42
C TYR A 145 2.99 -3.95 5.01
N GLU A 146 3.38 -3.88 3.75
CA GLU A 146 4.49 -4.61 3.18
C GLU A 146 5.54 -3.60 2.71
N ALA A 147 6.80 -4.00 2.78
CA ALA A 147 7.90 -3.20 2.30
C ALA A 147 8.88 -4.07 1.53
N TYR A 148 9.35 -3.55 0.40
CA TYR A 148 10.24 -4.23 -0.51
C TYR A 148 11.42 -3.33 -0.82
N LEU A 149 12.64 -3.86 -0.63
CA LEU A 149 13.87 -3.16 -0.97
C LEU A 149 14.55 -3.91 -2.10
N TYR A 150 14.65 -3.27 -3.25
CA TYR A 150 15.40 -3.77 -4.40
C TYR A 150 16.44 -2.75 -4.81
N ASP A 151 17.73 -3.12 -4.69
CA ASP A 151 18.86 -2.21 -4.91
C ASP A 151 18.69 -0.92 -4.07
N LYS A 152 18.42 0.21 -4.74
CA LYS A 152 18.20 1.51 -4.12
C LYS A 152 16.73 1.94 -4.04
N PHE A 153 15.79 1.05 -4.34
CA PHE A 153 14.37 1.37 -4.40
C PHE A 153 13.61 0.72 -3.25
N LEU A 154 12.97 1.55 -2.43
CA LEU A 154 12.11 1.12 -1.33
C LEU A 154 10.65 1.32 -1.74
N SER A 155 9.93 0.22 -1.94
CA SER A 155 8.47 0.23 -2.08
C SER A 155 7.80 -0.01 -0.73
N VAL A 156 6.75 0.75 -0.44
CA VAL A 156 5.93 0.62 0.77
C VAL A 156 4.48 0.54 0.35
N TYR A 157 3.78 -0.52 0.76
CA TYR A 157 2.37 -0.71 0.46
C TYR A 157 1.59 -0.93 1.77
N VAL A 158 0.79 0.05 2.15
CA VAL A 158 -0.13 -0.03 3.30
C VAL A 158 -1.47 -0.58 2.81
N LYS A 159 -1.89 -1.68 3.42
CA LYS A 159 -3.09 -2.44 3.08
C LYS A 159 -4.09 -2.38 4.22
N GLU A 160 -5.27 -1.87 3.91
CA GLU A 160 -6.46 -1.94 4.74
C GLU A 160 -7.43 -2.94 4.13
N LYS A 161 -7.86 -3.93 4.89
CA LYS A 161 -8.90 -4.86 4.48
C LYS A 161 -10.14 -4.59 5.31
N VAL A 162 -11.27 -4.43 4.65
CA VAL A 162 -12.57 -4.24 5.29
C VAL A 162 -13.43 -5.50 5.18
N ASP A 163 -14.34 -5.66 6.11
CA ASP A 163 -15.34 -6.71 6.11
C ASP A 163 -16.12 -6.70 4.78
N GLY A 164 -16.32 -7.88 4.20
CA GLY A 164 -16.82 -8.02 2.82
C GLY A 164 -15.72 -8.14 1.76
N GLY A 165 -14.44 -8.09 2.16
CA GLY A 165 -13.31 -8.50 1.31
C GLY A 165 -12.71 -7.40 0.43
N ASN A 166 -13.11 -6.13 0.64
CA ASN A 166 -12.50 -5.04 -0.11
C ASN A 166 -11.17 -4.64 0.52
N THR A 167 -10.25 -4.23 -0.34
CA THR A 167 -8.94 -3.74 0.09
C THR A 167 -8.82 -2.29 -0.34
N THR A 168 -8.42 -1.42 0.58
CA THR A 168 -8.01 -0.03 0.34
C THR A 168 -6.56 0.12 0.75
N GLY A 169 -5.86 1.15 0.29
CA GLY A 169 -4.45 1.25 0.59
C GLY A 169 -3.81 2.55 0.12
N LEU A 170 -2.56 2.70 0.54
CA LEU A 170 -1.62 3.72 0.08
C LEU A 170 -0.35 3.00 -0.35
N CYS A 171 0.25 3.41 -1.46
CA CYS A 171 1.55 2.89 -1.88
C CYS A 171 2.49 4.02 -2.31
N TYR A 172 3.77 3.77 -2.07
CA TYR A 172 4.87 4.69 -2.33
C TYR A 172 6.08 3.90 -2.84
N CYS A 173 6.91 4.52 -3.69
CA CYS A 173 8.21 3.99 -4.05
C CYS A 173 9.26 5.11 -3.94
N PHE A 174 10.33 4.89 -3.19
CA PHE A 174 11.39 5.88 -2.97
C PHE A 174 12.71 5.44 -3.59
N ASP A 175 13.48 6.39 -4.12
CA ASP A 175 14.92 6.21 -4.30
C ASP A 175 15.61 6.53 -2.95
N ILE A 176 16.23 5.54 -2.32
CA ILE A 176 16.83 5.71 -0.98
C ILE A 176 18.11 6.56 -1.00
N THR A 177 18.68 6.83 -2.19
CA THR A 177 19.93 7.60 -2.30
C THR A 177 19.70 9.09 -2.07
N ASP A 178 18.57 9.63 -2.53
CA ASP A 178 18.18 11.04 -2.35
C ASP A 178 16.88 11.21 -1.53
N GLY A 179 16.16 10.11 -1.30
CA GLY A 179 14.91 10.05 -0.57
C GLY A 179 13.70 10.53 -1.36
N SER A 180 13.79 10.71 -2.67
CA SER A 180 12.68 11.17 -3.52
C SER A 180 11.63 10.08 -3.72
N GLU A 181 10.34 10.46 -3.73
CA GLU A 181 9.27 9.58 -4.21
C GLU A 181 9.31 9.52 -5.74
N LEU A 182 9.31 8.31 -6.30
CA LEU A 182 9.33 8.07 -7.73
C LEU A 182 7.92 8.19 -8.31
N SER A 183 7.78 8.98 -9.38
CA SER A 183 6.52 9.06 -10.11
C SER A 183 6.23 7.79 -10.91
N ALA A 184 4.97 7.58 -11.28
CA ALA A 184 4.56 6.45 -12.12
C ALA A 184 5.29 6.43 -13.47
N GLU A 185 5.50 7.59 -14.09
CA GLU A 185 6.28 7.73 -15.34
C GLU A 185 7.73 7.29 -15.15
N LYS A 186 8.34 7.67 -14.01
CA LYS A 186 9.71 7.30 -13.69
C LYS A 186 9.82 5.80 -13.47
N LEU A 187 8.90 5.19 -12.73
CA LEU A 187 8.84 3.75 -12.50
C LEU A 187 8.67 2.98 -13.81
N CYS A 188 7.74 3.39 -14.68
CA CYS A 188 7.57 2.80 -16.02
C CYS A 188 8.87 2.86 -16.82
N SER A 189 9.53 4.03 -16.85
CA SER A 189 10.79 4.19 -17.61
C SER A 189 11.91 3.29 -17.10
N MET A 190 11.92 2.95 -15.81
CA MET A 190 12.94 2.10 -15.19
C MET A 190 12.76 0.62 -15.52
N THR A 191 11.51 0.19 -15.76
CA THR A 191 11.21 -1.18 -16.19
C THR A 191 11.08 -1.32 -17.71
N ASN A 192 11.50 -0.31 -18.48
CA ASN A 192 11.38 -0.24 -19.95
C ASN A 192 9.94 -0.27 -20.46
N HIS A 193 8.98 0.26 -19.69
CA HIS A 193 7.61 0.47 -20.17
C HIS A 193 7.43 1.92 -20.62
N ASP A 194 6.71 2.11 -21.73
CA ASP A 194 6.11 3.41 -22.02
C ASP A 194 4.93 3.65 -21.05
N TYR A 195 4.90 4.82 -20.43
CA TYR A 195 3.85 5.16 -19.45
C TYR A 195 2.44 5.15 -20.05
N ASN A 196 2.26 5.64 -21.28
CA ASN A 196 0.95 5.66 -21.91
C ASN A 196 0.50 4.24 -22.26
N THR A 197 1.42 3.39 -22.70
CA THR A 197 1.14 1.97 -22.91
C THR A 197 0.78 1.27 -21.61
N ALA A 198 1.52 1.49 -20.52
CA ALA A 198 1.21 0.93 -19.20
C ALA A 198 -0.19 1.34 -18.70
N ILE A 199 -0.54 2.62 -18.83
CA ILE A 199 -1.86 3.15 -18.47
C ILE A 199 -2.97 2.58 -19.36
N SER A 200 -2.72 2.40 -20.66
CA SER A 200 -3.66 1.79 -21.60
C SER A 200 -3.92 0.31 -21.27
N THR A 201 -2.86 -0.43 -20.94
CA THR A 201 -2.94 -1.83 -20.47
C THR A 201 -3.71 -1.91 -19.16
N LEU A 202 -3.40 -1.04 -18.19
CA LEU A 202 -4.13 -0.97 -16.92
C LEU A 202 -5.63 -0.73 -17.14
N LYS A 203 -6.00 0.22 -18.02
CA LYS A 203 -7.41 0.49 -18.35
C LYS A 203 -8.12 -0.70 -18.98
N THR A 204 -7.43 -1.41 -19.87
CA THR A 204 -7.96 -2.60 -20.54
C THR A 204 -8.22 -3.71 -19.52
N ASN A 205 -7.23 -4.03 -18.68
CA ASN A 205 -7.35 -5.06 -17.65
C ASN A 205 -8.41 -4.68 -16.61
N LEU A 206 -8.46 -3.41 -16.20
CA LEU A 206 -9.47 -2.91 -15.27
C LEU A 206 -10.88 -3.06 -15.84
N THR A 207 -11.07 -2.78 -17.13
CA THR A 207 -12.36 -2.95 -17.81
C THR A 207 -12.80 -4.41 -17.74
N SER A 208 -11.93 -5.35 -18.10
CA SER A 208 -12.21 -6.78 -18.03
C SER A 208 -12.51 -7.25 -16.60
N TYR A 209 -11.72 -6.79 -15.62
CA TYR A 209 -11.95 -7.11 -14.21
C TYR A 209 -13.30 -6.58 -13.71
N TYR A 210 -13.60 -5.30 -13.98
CA TYR A 210 -14.83 -4.66 -13.52
C TYR A 210 -16.07 -5.33 -14.13
N ASP A 211 -16.05 -5.54 -15.45
CA ASP A 211 -17.19 -6.14 -16.17
C ASP A 211 -17.39 -7.60 -15.74
N GLY A 212 -16.31 -8.35 -15.49
CA GLY A 212 -16.40 -9.69 -14.94
C GLY A 212 -17.00 -9.70 -13.53
N LYS A 213 -16.40 -8.94 -12.60
CA LYS A 213 -16.74 -8.97 -11.17
C LYS A 213 -18.12 -8.36 -10.87
N TYR A 214 -18.51 -7.31 -11.59
CA TYR A 214 -19.70 -6.51 -11.28
C TYR A 214 -20.80 -6.62 -12.34
N SER A 215 -20.70 -7.55 -13.30
CA SER A 215 -21.71 -7.81 -14.35
C SER A 215 -23.15 -7.94 -13.86
N ASN A 216 -23.34 -8.47 -12.64
CA ASN A 216 -24.67 -8.74 -12.08
C ASN A 216 -25.23 -7.59 -11.22
N LEU A 217 -24.47 -6.50 -11.02
CA LEU A 217 -24.95 -5.36 -10.27
C LEU A 217 -25.86 -4.49 -11.13
N LYS A 218 -27.09 -4.26 -10.66
CA LYS A 218 -28.03 -3.32 -11.29
C LYS A 218 -27.56 -1.88 -11.08
N ASP A 219 -27.86 -1.03 -12.06
CA ASP A 219 -27.64 0.42 -12.00
C ASP A 219 -26.19 0.81 -11.70
N ASN A 220 -25.23 0.01 -12.19
CA ASN A 220 -23.80 0.16 -11.89
C ASN A 220 -23.02 0.97 -12.94
N ASP A 221 -23.70 1.50 -13.95
CA ASP A 221 -23.08 2.21 -15.09
C ASP A 221 -22.35 3.50 -14.67
N GLU A 222 -22.90 4.25 -13.72
CA GLU A 222 -22.24 5.46 -13.21
C GLU A 222 -20.94 5.12 -12.50
N MET A 223 -20.95 4.09 -11.66
CA MET A 223 -19.78 3.64 -10.91
C MET A 223 -18.73 3.01 -11.83
N ARG A 224 -19.16 2.28 -12.85
CA ARG A 224 -18.30 1.80 -13.93
C ARG A 224 -17.65 2.96 -14.66
N SER A 225 -18.41 3.99 -15.02
CA SER A 225 -17.92 5.19 -15.69
C SER A 225 -16.84 5.89 -14.86
N LYS A 226 -17.10 6.11 -13.56
CA LYS A 226 -16.12 6.69 -12.62
C LYS A 226 -14.88 5.81 -12.41
N THR A 227 -15.02 4.49 -12.47
CA THR A 227 -13.88 3.58 -12.34
C THR A 227 -12.99 3.63 -13.59
N LEU A 228 -13.59 3.74 -14.77
CA LEU A 228 -12.90 3.69 -16.06
C LEU A 228 -12.55 5.09 -16.63
N GLU A 229 -12.88 6.16 -15.92
CA GLU A 229 -12.57 7.53 -16.35
C GLU A 229 -11.05 7.76 -16.37
N ASP A 230 -10.58 8.52 -17.36
CA ASP A 230 -9.14 8.76 -17.54
C ASP A 230 -8.49 9.45 -16.33
N SER A 231 -9.23 10.31 -15.62
CA SER A 231 -8.75 10.94 -14.38
C SER A 231 -8.44 9.92 -13.29
N ASN A 232 -9.28 8.90 -13.14
CA ASN A 232 -9.08 7.84 -12.16
C ASN A 232 -7.91 6.93 -12.54
N ILE A 233 -7.81 6.53 -13.82
CA ILE A 233 -6.70 5.69 -14.29
C ILE A 233 -5.36 6.42 -14.15
N LYS A 234 -5.30 7.70 -14.55
CA LYS A 234 -4.07 8.51 -14.44
C LYS A 234 -3.72 8.88 -13.00
N ALA A 235 -4.68 8.84 -12.08
CA ALA A 235 -4.45 8.99 -10.65
C ALA A 235 -3.96 7.70 -9.97
N SER A 236 -3.86 6.58 -10.71
CA SER A 236 -3.31 5.35 -10.16
C SER A 236 -1.89 5.55 -9.63
N LYS A 237 -1.59 4.86 -8.54
CA LYS A 237 -0.26 4.84 -7.93
C LYS A 237 0.46 3.58 -8.39
N MET A 238 1.78 3.66 -8.55
CA MET A 238 2.61 2.53 -8.97
C MET A 238 3.76 2.31 -7.99
N PHE A 239 4.17 1.05 -7.85
CA PHE A 239 5.27 0.61 -6.97
C PHE A 239 5.84 -0.72 -7.47
N PHE A 240 6.93 -1.21 -6.86
CA PHE A 240 7.45 -2.54 -7.12
C PHE A 240 7.01 -3.53 -6.04
N ASN A 241 6.53 -4.70 -6.44
CA ASN A 241 6.17 -5.77 -5.50
C ASN A 241 7.41 -6.56 -5.00
N ASP A 242 7.19 -7.63 -4.25
CA ASP A 242 8.24 -8.53 -3.74
C ASP A 242 9.08 -9.20 -4.84
N SER A 243 8.48 -9.38 -6.01
CA SER A 243 9.08 -9.97 -7.21
C SER A 243 9.72 -8.93 -8.12
N HIS A 244 9.78 -7.66 -7.69
CA HIS A 244 10.30 -6.52 -8.45
C HIS A 244 9.55 -6.26 -9.77
N GLU A 245 8.25 -6.59 -9.79
CA GLU A 245 7.36 -6.30 -10.92
C GLU A 245 6.64 -4.96 -10.70
N LEU A 246 6.52 -4.18 -11.77
CA LEU A 246 5.77 -2.93 -11.75
C LEU A 246 4.30 -3.24 -11.47
N THR A 247 3.79 -2.72 -10.35
CA THR A 247 2.43 -2.95 -9.88
C THR A 247 1.70 -1.62 -9.79
N ALA A 248 0.47 -1.57 -10.30
CA ALA A 248 -0.40 -0.41 -10.23
C ALA A 248 -1.56 -0.64 -9.25
N MET A 249 -1.96 0.42 -8.55
CA MET A 249 -3.10 0.46 -7.66
C MET A 249 -4.08 1.54 -8.14
N VAL A 250 -5.31 1.14 -8.44
CA VAL A 250 -6.36 2.03 -8.96
C VAL A 250 -7.64 1.91 -8.15
N GLN A 251 -8.34 3.03 -7.97
CA GLN A 251 -9.61 3.06 -7.24
C GLN A 251 -10.73 2.42 -8.07
N ILE A 252 -11.50 1.56 -7.42
CA ILE A 252 -12.77 1.00 -7.88
C ILE A 252 -13.90 1.73 -7.17
N TYR A 253 -14.80 2.32 -7.95
CA TYR A 253 -16.08 2.80 -7.47
C TYR A 253 -17.11 1.71 -7.70
N ALA A 254 -17.80 1.27 -6.64
CA ALA A 254 -18.88 0.31 -6.73
C ALA A 254 -19.85 0.51 -5.56
N ALA A 255 -21.15 0.27 -5.80
CA ALA A 255 -22.19 0.40 -4.76
C ALA A 255 -21.98 -0.60 -3.60
N VAL A 256 -21.40 -1.77 -3.92
CA VAL A 256 -20.95 -2.79 -2.98
C VAL A 256 -19.61 -3.25 -3.47
N GLY A 257 -18.59 -3.26 -2.62
CA GLY A 257 -17.31 -3.81 -3.01
C GLY A 257 -16.26 -2.79 -3.49
N GLY A 258 -16.50 -1.49 -3.32
CA GLY A 258 -15.53 -0.44 -3.69
C GLY A 258 -14.24 -0.54 -2.88
N GLY A 259 -13.14 -0.04 -3.44
CA GLY A 259 -11.81 -0.14 -2.85
C GLY A 259 -10.73 0.12 -3.88
N HIS A 260 -9.56 -0.48 -3.72
CA HIS A 260 -8.51 -0.47 -4.72
C HIS A 260 -8.40 -1.84 -5.39
N TRP A 261 -8.18 -1.83 -6.69
CA TRP A 261 -7.72 -2.98 -7.45
C TRP A 261 -6.22 -2.80 -7.71
N VAL A 262 -5.47 -3.88 -7.48
CA VAL A 262 -4.02 -3.92 -7.61
C VAL A 262 -3.67 -4.94 -8.67
N GLU A 263 -2.83 -4.56 -9.63
CA GLU A 263 -2.51 -5.37 -10.80
C GLU A 263 -1.05 -5.20 -11.19
N ILE A 264 -0.40 -6.30 -11.57
CA ILE A 264 0.93 -6.28 -12.17
C ILE A 264 0.81 -5.77 -13.62
N ILE A 265 1.62 -4.79 -13.98
CA ILE A 265 1.77 -4.32 -15.36
C ILE A 265 2.79 -5.23 -16.05
N PRO A 266 2.38 -6.14 -16.95
CA PRO A 266 3.29 -7.10 -17.55
C PRO A 266 4.33 -6.41 -18.44
N ALA A 267 5.58 -6.87 -18.35
CA ALA A 267 6.64 -6.47 -19.28
C ALA A 267 6.30 -6.94 -20.71
N GLU A 268 6.69 -6.14 -21.71
CA GLU A 268 6.54 -6.46 -23.14
C GLU A 268 7.57 -7.47 -23.65
#